data_AF-A0A7K0DFP5-F1
#
_entry.id   AF-A0A7K0DFP5-F1
#
_cell.length_a   1.000
_cell.length_b   1.000
_cell.length_c   1.000
_cell.angle_alpha   90.00
_cell.angle_beta   90.00
_cell.angle_gamma   90.00
#
_symmetry.space_group_name_H-M   'P 1'
#
loop_
_entity.id
_entity.type
_entity.pdbx_description
1 polymer ?
#
loop_
_entity_poly.entity_id
_entity_poly.type
_entity_poly.pdbx_seq_one_letter_code
_entity_poly.pdbx_strand_id
1 'polypeptide(L)'
;MTSKKQTALARTHAHERLARQRQERIEREQANETDLTAYLVLQQQLTDTERTYQRSVRTIRDRQATHLRNWRARGEKPAVIADLVGMTVTELNRLIKKPAEASEPQPAAPHGNIPSS
;
A
#
# COMPACT_ATOMS: atom_id res chain seq x y z
N MET A 1 -32.61 -20.89 -59.60
CA MET A 1 -32.73 -21.12 -58.13
C MET A 1 -31.43 -20.91 -57.33
N THR A 2 -30.33 -20.47 -57.95
CA THR A 2 -28.98 -20.35 -57.34
C THR A 2 -28.79 -19.10 -56.47
N SER A 3 -29.41 -17.98 -56.85
CA SER A 3 -29.29 -16.68 -56.15
C SER A 3 -29.76 -16.73 -54.68
N LYS A 4 -30.93 -17.34 -54.39
CA LYS A 4 -31.45 -17.43 -53.02
C LYS A 4 -30.56 -18.26 -52.07
N LYS A 5 -29.92 -19.32 -52.58
CA LYS A 5 -28.95 -20.13 -51.82
C LYS A 5 -27.66 -19.33 -51.53
N GLN A 6 -27.17 -18.58 -52.52
CA GLN A 6 -26.00 -17.70 -52.32
C GLN A 6 -26.29 -16.59 -51.30
N THR A 7 -27.48 -15.99 -51.31
CA THR A 7 -27.85 -14.98 -50.31
C THR A 7 -27.98 -15.56 -48.91
N ALA A 8 -28.49 -16.79 -48.77
CA ALA A 8 -28.57 -17.48 -47.49
C ALA A 8 -27.18 -17.77 -46.90
N LEU A 9 -26.25 -18.27 -47.73
CA LEU A 9 -24.85 -18.49 -47.33
C LEU A 9 -24.12 -17.18 -46.98
N ALA A 10 -24.40 -16.10 -47.70
CA ALA A 10 -23.84 -14.79 -47.38
C ALA A 10 -24.29 -14.27 -46.00
N ARG A 11 -25.56 -14.53 -45.62
CA ARG A 11 -26.08 -14.18 -44.30
C ARG A 11 -25.45 -15.02 -43.20
N THR A 12 -25.30 -16.33 -43.38
CA THR A 12 -24.66 -17.21 -42.37
C THR A 12 -23.22 -16.77 -42.11
N HIS A 13 -22.44 -16.51 -43.16
CA HIS A 13 -21.08 -15.98 -43.00
C HIS A 13 -21.01 -14.57 -42.39
N ALA A 14 -22.02 -13.73 -42.62
CA ALA A 14 -22.11 -12.43 -41.95
C ALA A 14 -22.39 -12.59 -40.44
N HIS A 15 -23.30 -13.49 -40.06
CA HIS A 15 -23.58 -13.80 -38.65
C HIS A 15 -22.37 -14.42 -37.94
N GLU A 16 -21.66 -15.36 -38.59
CA GLU A 16 -20.44 -15.96 -38.05
C GLU A 16 -19.35 -14.92 -37.80
N ARG A 17 -19.15 -13.96 -38.72
CA ARG A 17 -18.19 -12.86 -38.55
C ARG A 17 -18.57 -11.93 -37.40
N LEU A 18 -19.85 -11.56 -37.31
CA LEU A 18 -20.35 -10.73 -36.20
C LEU A 18 -20.23 -11.45 -34.85
N ALA A 19 -20.49 -12.76 -34.81
CA ALA A 19 -20.33 -13.56 -33.60
C ALA A 19 -18.87 -13.59 -33.14
N ARG A 20 -17.92 -13.81 -34.06
CA ARG A 20 -16.47 -13.76 -33.74
C ARG A 20 -16.05 -12.38 -33.26
N GLN A 21 -16.46 -11.31 -33.92
CA GLN A 21 -16.13 -9.95 -33.47
C GLN A 21 -16.68 -9.64 -32.08
N ARG A 22 -17.90 -10.10 -31.76
CA ARG A 22 -18.46 -9.96 -30.41
C ARG A 22 -17.64 -10.73 -29.39
N GLN A 23 -17.24 -11.95 -29.72
CA GLN A 23 -16.43 -12.79 -28.86
C GLN A 23 -15.06 -12.16 -28.58
N GLU A 24 -14.35 -11.71 -29.63
CA GLU A 24 -13.08 -11.00 -29.49
C GLU A 24 -13.20 -9.73 -28.65
N ARG A 25 -14.32 -9.01 -28.78
CA ARG A 25 -14.59 -7.82 -27.96
C ARG A 25 -14.76 -8.18 -26.50
N ILE A 26 -15.57 -9.21 -26.20
CA ILE A 26 -15.79 -9.68 -24.82
C ILE A 26 -14.47 -10.13 -24.20
N GLU A 27 -13.65 -10.87 -24.94
CA GLU A 27 -12.34 -11.34 -24.46
C GLU A 27 -11.41 -10.17 -24.14
N ARG A 28 -11.39 -9.13 -24.97
CA ARG A 28 -10.62 -7.90 -24.69
C ARG A 28 -11.16 -7.14 -23.48
N GLU A 29 -12.48 -7.02 -23.36
CA GLU A 29 -13.12 -6.35 -22.22
C GLU A 29 -12.79 -7.10 -20.92
N GLN A 30 -12.85 -8.44 -20.91
CA GLN A 30 -12.46 -9.26 -19.77
C GLN A 30 -10.98 -9.13 -19.41
N ALA A 31 -10.09 -9.11 -20.41
CA ALA A 31 -8.67 -8.88 -20.17
C ALA A 31 -8.43 -7.49 -19.55
N ASN A 32 -9.06 -6.45 -20.11
CA ASN A 32 -8.96 -5.08 -19.59
C ASN A 32 -9.50 -4.96 -18.16
N GLU A 33 -10.62 -5.62 -17.84
CA GLU A 33 -11.16 -5.66 -16.48
C GLU A 33 -10.19 -6.35 -15.51
N THR A 34 -9.57 -7.45 -15.93
CA THR A 34 -8.57 -8.18 -15.14
C THR A 34 -7.34 -7.29 -14.88
N ASP A 35 -6.83 -6.62 -15.91
CA ASP A 35 -5.69 -5.72 -15.78
C ASP A 35 -6.01 -4.51 -14.90
N LEU A 36 -7.21 -3.93 -15.04
CA LEU A 36 -7.67 -2.82 -14.22
C LEU A 36 -7.77 -3.21 -12.75
N THR A 37 -8.35 -4.38 -12.46
CA THR A 37 -8.44 -4.87 -11.07
C THR A 37 -7.06 -5.12 -10.47
N ALA A 38 -6.13 -5.72 -11.23
CA ALA A 38 -4.74 -5.90 -10.79
C ALA A 38 -4.05 -4.55 -10.50
N TYR A 39 -4.22 -3.56 -11.38
CA TYR A 39 -3.69 -2.22 -11.19
C TYR A 39 -4.23 -1.55 -9.92
N LEU A 40 -5.54 -1.63 -9.67
CA LEU A 40 -6.16 -1.03 -8.49
C LEU A 40 -5.68 -1.69 -7.19
N VAL A 41 -5.51 -3.02 -7.19
CA VAL A 41 -4.93 -3.74 -6.05
C VAL A 41 -3.49 -3.29 -5.79
N LEU A 42 -2.66 -3.13 -6.82
CA LEU A 42 -1.30 -2.63 -6.67
C LEU A 42 -1.27 -1.20 -6.12
N GLN A 43 -2.16 -0.32 -6.60
CA GLN A 43 -2.27 1.05 -6.11
C GLN A 43 -2.67 1.10 -4.62
N GLN A 44 -3.59 0.22 -4.21
CA GLN A 44 -3.98 0.08 -2.81
C GLN A 44 -2.80 -0.41 -1.95
N GLN A 45 -2.08 -1.44 -2.41
CA GLN A 45 -0.91 -1.99 -1.71
C GLN A 45 0.20 -0.95 -1.52
N LEU A 46 0.47 -0.12 -2.54
CA LEU A 46 1.44 0.98 -2.44
C LEU A 46 1.02 2.00 -1.37
N THR A 47 -0.25 2.39 -1.39
CA THR A 47 -0.81 3.33 -0.41
C THR A 47 -0.70 2.78 1.02
N ASP A 48 -1.02 1.50 1.22
CA ASP A 48 -0.96 0.86 2.53
C ASP A 48 0.49 0.67 3.02
N THR A 49 1.41 0.39 2.11
CA THR A 49 2.84 0.30 2.41
C THR A 49 3.39 1.67 2.84
N GLU A 50 3.03 2.73 2.12
CA GLU A 50 3.43 4.09 2.48
C GLU A 50 2.88 4.49 3.85
N ARG A 51 1.59 4.22 4.13
CA ARG A 51 1.00 4.47 5.44
C ARG A 51 1.72 3.71 6.55
N THR A 52 2.02 2.44 6.32
CA THR A 52 2.74 1.59 7.28
C THR A 52 4.15 2.12 7.54
N TYR A 53 4.85 2.52 6.49
CA TYR A 53 6.17 3.13 6.58
C TYR A 53 6.15 4.44 7.38
N GLN A 54 5.23 5.35 7.08
CA GLN A 54 5.12 6.62 7.82
C GLN A 54 4.78 6.38 9.30
N ARG A 55 3.90 5.41 9.59
CA ARG A 55 3.57 5.02 10.97
C ARG A 55 4.75 4.41 11.71
N SER A 56 5.54 3.56 11.05
CA SER A 56 6.73 2.93 11.67
C SER A 56 7.82 3.95 11.94
N VAL A 57 8.12 4.84 10.98
CA VAL A 57 9.06 5.96 11.14
C VAL A 57 8.65 6.85 12.30
N ARG A 58 7.36 7.21 12.39
CA ARG A 58 6.83 7.99 13.51
C ARG A 58 7.00 7.28 14.84
N THR A 59 6.66 6.00 14.92
CA THR A 59 6.79 5.19 16.15
C THR A 59 8.25 5.10 16.62
N ILE A 60 9.18 4.88 15.70
CA ILE A 60 10.62 4.84 16.01
C ILE A 60 11.07 6.21 16.54
N ARG A 61 10.67 7.29 15.87
CA ARG A 61 11.01 8.66 16.29
C ARG A 61 10.48 8.99 17.67
N ASP A 62 9.26 8.59 18.01
CA ASP A 62 8.65 8.83 19.32
C ASP A 62 9.36 8.04 20.42
N ARG A 63 9.76 6.79 20.13
CA ARG A 63 10.59 5.98 21.03
C ARG A 63 11.96 6.62 21.26
N GLN A 64 12.64 7.04 20.19
CA GLN A 64 13.92 7.74 20.26
C GLN A 64 13.78 9.02 21.12
N ALA A 65 12.79 9.86 20.86
CA ALA A 65 12.54 11.08 21.63
C ALA A 65 12.28 10.79 23.11
N THR A 66 11.63 9.67 23.43
CA THR A 66 11.40 9.24 24.81
C THR A 66 12.71 8.83 25.50
N HIS A 67 13.55 8.03 24.84
CA HIS A 67 14.84 7.64 25.39
C HIS A 67 15.77 8.85 25.62
N LEU A 68 15.83 9.79 24.66
CA LEU A 68 16.65 10.99 24.78
C LEU A 68 16.14 11.93 25.88
N ARG A 69 14.81 12.03 26.06
CA ARG A 69 14.20 12.71 27.22
C ARG A 69 14.63 12.08 28.54
N ASN A 70 14.64 10.75 28.62
CA ASN A 70 15.07 10.04 29.83
C ASN A 70 16.56 10.29 30.12
N TRP A 71 17.43 10.32 29.11
CA TRP A 71 18.85 10.66 29.30
C TRP A 71 19.01 12.07 29.84
N ARG A 72 18.33 13.04 29.24
CA ARG A 72 18.32 14.42 29.73
C ARG A 72 17.76 14.54 31.15
N ALA A 73 16.72 13.78 31.50
CA ALA A 73 16.13 13.76 32.83
C ALA A 73 17.10 13.19 33.89
N ARG A 74 18.01 12.31 33.51
CA ARG A 74 19.10 11.82 34.37
C ARG A 74 20.26 12.80 34.54
N GLY A 75 20.18 13.98 33.93
CA GLY A 75 21.19 15.04 34.06
C GLY A 75 22.27 15.03 32.96
N GLU A 76 22.14 14.18 31.94
CA GLU A 76 23.07 14.16 30.82
C GLU A 76 23.05 15.49 30.04
N LYS A 77 24.23 16.01 29.72
CA LYS A 77 24.36 17.28 29.01
C LYS A 77 23.92 17.09 27.55
N PRO A 78 23.08 17.99 26.98
CA PRO A 78 22.62 17.86 25.59
C PRO A 78 23.74 17.74 24.56
N ALA A 79 24.90 18.37 24.79
CA ALA A 79 26.07 18.25 23.91
C ALA A 79 26.64 16.82 23.87
N VAL A 80 26.68 16.13 25.01
CA VAL A 80 27.19 14.75 25.11
C VAL A 80 26.21 13.76 24.45
N ILE A 81 24.91 13.96 24.68
CA ILE A 81 23.87 13.16 24.02
C ILE A 81 23.92 13.35 22.50
N ALA A 82 24.08 14.59 22.04
CA ALA A 82 24.15 14.93 20.63
C ALA A 82 25.36 14.26 19.95
N ASP A 83 26.53 14.30 20.59
CA ASP A 83 27.76 13.65 20.13
C ASP A 83 27.60 12.12 20.04
N LEU A 84 27.05 11.48 21.09
CA LEU A 84 26.84 10.02 21.15
C LEU A 84 25.90 9.49 20.06
N VAL A 85 24.88 10.26 19.69
CA VAL A 85 23.88 9.86 18.70
C VAL A 85 24.21 10.38 17.30
N GLY A 86 25.31 11.13 17.15
CA GLY A 86 25.74 11.69 15.88
C GLY A 86 24.75 12.71 15.30
N MET A 87 24.16 13.55 16.16
CA MET A 87 23.22 14.60 15.76
C MET A 87 23.65 15.96 16.29
N THR A 88 23.15 17.05 15.70
CA THR A 88 23.39 18.38 16.27
C THR A 88 22.54 18.61 17.51
N VAL A 89 23.00 19.48 18.42
CA VAL A 89 22.21 19.87 19.61
C VAL A 89 20.86 20.47 19.24
N THR A 90 20.77 21.15 18.10
CA THR A 90 19.52 21.73 17.58
C THR A 90 18.54 20.64 17.14
N GLU A 91 19.01 19.61 16.42
CA GLU A 91 18.20 18.47 16.01
C GLU A 91 17.73 17.64 17.21
N LEU A 92 18.61 17.41 18.18
CA LEU A 92 18.30 16.77 19.44
C LEU A 92 17.16 17.49 20.17
N ASN A 93 17.28 18.82 20.33
CA ASN A 93 16.26 19.62 20.99
C ASN A 93 14.94 19.62 20.23
N ARG A 94 14.98 19.64 18.89
CA ARG A 94 13.78 19.56 18.05
C ARG A 94 13.07 18.21 18.21
N LEU A 95 13.83 17.12 18.31
CA LEU A 95 13.30 15.77 18.49
C LEU A 95 12.69 15.57 19.88
N ILE A 96 13.33 16.09 20.92
CA ILE A 96 12.86 16.04 22.31
C ILE A 96 11.64 16.95 22.55
N LYS A 97 11.58 18.13 21.93
CA LYS A 97 10.52 19.12 22.14
C LYS A 97 9.21 18.77 21.43
N LYS A 98 9.25 17.90 20.42
CA LYS A 98 8.03 17.45 19.74
C LYS A 98 7.18 16.66 20.75
N PRO A 99 5.96 17.11 21.10
CA PRO A 99 5.10 16.33 21.98
C PRO A 99 4.85 14.97 21.32
N ALA A 100 4.84 13.91 22.14
CA ALA A 100 4.37 12.62 21.67
C ALA A 100 2.91 12.81 21.27
N GLU A 101 2.64 12.90 19.97
CA GLU A 101 1.27 12.91 19.49
C GLU A 101 0.65 11.58 19.92
N ALA A 102 -0.44 11.65 20.69
CA ALA A 102 -1.11 10.50 21.29
C ALA A 102 -1.12 9.31 20.31
N SER A 103 -0.43 8.24 20.69
CA SER A 103 -0.38 7.01 19.92
C SER A 103 -1.82 6.58 19.66
N GLU A 104 -2.25 6.60 18.39
CA GLU A 104 -3.50 5.95 18.02
C GLU A 104 -3.45 4.50 18.51
N PRO A 105 -4.54 3.98 19.11
CA PRO A 105 -4.57 2.61 19.58
C PRO A 105 -4.20 1.67 18.43
N GLN A 106 -3.14 0.91 18.64
CA GLN A 106 -2.68 -0.13 17.74
C GLN A 106 -3.87 -1.09 17.51
N PRO A 107 -4.28 -1.39 16.26
CA PRO A 107 -5.25 -2.47 16.05
C PRO A 107 -4.63 -3.75 16.61
N ALA A 108 -5.33 -4.37 17.57
CA ALA A 108 -4.89 -5.57 18.23
C ALA A 108 -4.47 -6.61 17.17
N ALA A 109 -3.25 -7.12 17.28
CA ALA A 109 -2.79 -8.22 16.43
C ALA A 109 -3.78 -9.39 16.61
N PRO A 110 -4.21 -10.07 15.53
CA PRO A 110 -5.00 -11.28 15.67
C PRO A 110 -4.14 -12.31 16.41
N HIS A 111 -4.51 -12.62 17.65
CA HIS A 111 -3.91 -13.71 18.41
C HIS A 111 -4.14 -15.01 17.62
N GLY A 112 -3.10 -15.44 16.90
CA GLY A 112 -3.00 -16.78 16.34
C GLY A 112 -3.03 -17.78 17.49
N ASN A 113 -4.17 -18.46 17.61
CA ASN A 113 -4.39 -19.55 18.54
C ASN A 113 -3.53 -20.74 18.07
N ILE A 114 -2.37 -20.96 18.68
CA ILE A 114 -1.54 -22.15 18.43
C ILE A 114 -2.09 -23.25 19.35
N PRO A 115 -2.63 -24.37 18.82
CA PRO A 115 -3.06 -25.48 19.65
C PRO A 115 -1.82 -26.28 20.08
N SER A 116 -1.58 -26.34 21.39
CA SER A 116 -0.57 -27.24 21.97
C SER A 116 -1.04 -28.69 21.84
N SER A 117 -0.18 -29.53 21.27
CA SER A 117 -0.27 -31.00 21.35
C SER A 117 0.33 -31.52 22.65
#